data_AF-G5S562-F1
#
_entry.id   AF-G5S562-F1
#
_cell.length_a   1.000
_cell.length_b   1.000
_cell.length_c   1.000
_cell.angle_alpha   90.00
_cell.angle_beta   90.00
_cell.angle_gamma   90.00
#
_symmetry.space_group_name_H-M   'P 1'
#
loop_
_entity.id
_entity.type
_entity.pdbx_description
1 polymer ?
#
loop_
_entity_poly.entity_id
_entity_poly.type
_entity_poly.pdbx_seq_one_letter_code
_entity_poly.pdbx_strand_id
1 'polypeptide(L)' 'MQQPQVWLVEDEQGIADTLIYTLQLEGFTVELFARGLP' A
#
# COMPACT_ATOMS: atom_id res chain seq x y z
N MET A 1 -9.00 -18.05 -2.81
CA MET A 1 -9.40 -16.78 -3.46
C MET A 1 -8.20 -15.85 -3.34
N GLN A 2 -7.62 -15.39 -4.44
CA GLN A 2 -6.45 -14.50 -4.38
C GLN A 2 -6.92 -13.09 -4.01
N GLN A 3 -6.40 -12.54 -2.92
CA GLN A 3 -6.63 -11.12 -2.61
C GLN A 3 -5.89 -10.27 -3.65
N PRO A 4 -6.53 -9.23 -4.20
CA PRO A 4 -5.88 -8.32 -5.13
C PRO A 4 -4.70 -7.62 -4.43
N GLN A 5 -3.53 -7.60 -5.09
CA GLN A 5 -2.31 -6.98 -4.58
C GLN A 5 -2.18 -5.55 -5.13
N VAL A 6 -1.85 -4.61 -4.25
CA VAL A 6 -1.61 -3.21 -4.57
C VAL A 6 -0.18 -2.86 -4.17
N TRP A 7 0.56 -2.26 -5.10
CA TRP A 7 1.87 -1.68 -4.84
C TRP A 7 1.69 -0.19 -4.59
N LEU A 8 2.02 0.23 -3.37
CA LEU A 8 1.89 1.60 -2.92
C LEU A 8 3.26 2.26 -2.92
N VAL A 9 3.39 3.42 -3.56
CA VAL A 9 4.60 4.24 -3.54
C VAL A 9 4.21 5.59 -2.97
N GLU A 10 4.63 5.86 -1.74
CA GLU A 10 4.37 7.13 -1.06
C GLU A 10 5.62 7.59 -0.30
N ASP A 11 5.88 8.90 -0.33
CA ASP A 11 7.01 9.53 0.36
C ASP A 11 6.64 10.10 1.73
N GLU A 12 5.36 10.39 1.97
CA GLU A 12 4.86 10.85 3.26
C GLU A 12 4.30 9.69 4.09
N GLN A 13 4.96 9.37 5.22
CA GLN A 13 4.58 8.24 6.07
C GLN A 13 3.12 8.29 6.56
N GLY A 14 2.62 9.46 6.95
CA GLY A 14 1.24 9.60 7.41
C GLY A 14 0.19 9.32 6.33
N ILE A 15 0.51 9.62 5.07
CA ILE A 15 -0.34 9.29 3.91
C ILE A 15 -0.27 7.79 3.63
N ALA A 16 0.95 7.23 3.62
CA ALA A 16 1.16 5.80 3.41
C ALA A 16 0.38 4.94 4.41
N ASP A 17 0.46 5.26 5.70
CA ASP A 17 -0.24 4.53 6.76
C ASP A 17 -1.77 4.58 6.59
N THR A 18 -2.30 5.76 6.23
CA THR A 18 -3.73 5.94 5.96
C THR A 18 -4.20 5.10 4.78
N LEU A 19 -3.46 5.12 3.67
CA LEU A 19 -3.80 4.35 2.46
C LEU A 19 -3.70 2.84 2.70
N ILE A 20 -2.65 2.38 3.39
CA ILE A 20 -2.48 0.96 3.76
C ILE A 20 -3.68 0.48 4.57
N TYR A 21 -4.05 1.24 5.61
CA TYR A 21 -5.18 0.89 6.47
C TYR A 21 -6.50 0.78 5.67
N THR A 22 -6.81 1.77 4.84
CA THR A 22 -8.03 1.78 4.02
C THR A 22 -8.06 0.60 3.05
N LEU A 23 -6.97 0.35 2.32
CA LEU A 23 -6.89 -0.73 1.33
C LEU A 23 -6.97 -2.13 1.98
N GLN A 24 -6.34 -2.32 3.15
CA GLN A 24 -6.46 -3.59 3.89
C GLN A 24 -7.89 -3.86 4.36
N LEU A 25 -8.64 -2.84 4.79
CA LEU A 25 -10.06 -2.98 5.13
C LEU A 25 -10.92 -3.39 3.93
N GLU A 26 -10.58 -2.92 2.74
CA GLU A 26 -11.24 -3.30 1.48
C GLU A 26 -10.83 -4.70 0.99
N GLY A 27 -9.88 -5.36 1.68
CA GLY A 27 -9.43 -6.71 1.38
C GLY A 27 -8.27 -6.79 0.39
N PHE A 28 -7.56 -5.69 0.15
CA PHE A 28 -6.33 -5.68 -0.63
C PHE A 28 -5.13 -6.10 0.22
N THR A 29 -4.18 -6.78 -0.41
CA THR A 29 -2.82 -6.93 0.13
C THR A 29 -1.99 -5.75 -0.36
N VAL A 30 -1.42 -4.95 0.55
CA VAL A 30 -0.65 -3.75 0.21
C VAL A 30 0.83 -3.97 0.47
N GLU A 31 1.66 -3.62 -0.50
CA GLU A 31 3.11 -3.63 -0.39
C GLU A 31 3.64 -2.21 -0.63
N LEU A 32 4.31 -1.64 0.37
CA LEU A 32 4.87 -0.30 0.30
C LEU A 32 6.29 -0.35 -0.30
N PHE A 33 6.54 0.53 -1.27
CA PHE A 33 7.84 0.69 -1.91
C PHE A 33 8.36 2.10 -1.65
N ALA A 34 9.65 2.19 -1.30
CA ALA A 34 10.34 3.47 -1.32
C ALA A 34 10.53 3.93 -2.77
N ARG A 35 10.34 5.23 -3.03
CA ARG A 35 10.69 5.82 -4.33
C ARG A 35 12.16 5.56 -4.65
N GLY A 36 12.43 5.04 -5.84
CA GLY A 36 13.79 4.80 -6.34
C GLY A 36 14.30 3.37 -6.20
N LEU A 37 13.46 2.42 -5.78
CA LEU A 37 13.73 1.00 -6.03
C LEU A 37 13.34 0.67 -7.49
N PRO A 38 14.24 0.05 -8.28
CA PRO A 38 13.99 -0.31 -9.67
C PRO A 38 12.97 -1.45 -9.83
#